data_AF-A0A931MAP5-F1
#
_entry.id   AF-A0A931MAP5-F1
#
_cell.length_a   1.000
_cell.length_b   1.000
_cell.length_c   1.000
_cell.angle_alpha   90.00
_cell.angle_beta   90.00
_cell.angle_gamma   90.00
#
_symmetry.space_group_name_H-M   'P 1'
#
loop_
_entity.id
_entity.type
_entity.pdbx_description
1 polymer ?
#
loop_
_entity_poly.entity_id
_entity_poly.type
_entity_poly.pdbx_seq_one_letter_code
_entity_poly.pdbx_strand_id
1 'polypeptide(L)' 'CHIPDKGGRVKPLNTYDTVRANIDDIIRRISLNPGEKGFMPFKHDKLSDSTIAVFKQWKEDGLREK' A
#
# COMPACT_ATOMS: atom_id res chain seq x y z
N CYS A 1 -0.20 0.75 -11.34
CA CYS A 1 0.48 -0.57 -11.19
C CYS A 1 -0.41 -1.67 -10.64
N HIS A 2 -1.18 -1.46 -9.57
CA HIS A 2 -1.95 -2.50 -8.87
C HIS A 2 -3.44 -2.61 -9.27
N ILE A 3 -3.86 -1.98 -10.38
CA ILE A 3 -5.24 -1.98 -10.86
C ILE A 3 -5.28 -2.71 -12.22
N PRO A 4 -5.70 -3.98 -12.27
CA PRO A 4 -5.68 -4.78 -13.50
C PRO A 4 -6.40 -4.12 -14.67
N ASP A 5 -7.60 -3.58 -14.43
CA ASP A 5 -8.44 -2.95 -15.45
C ASP A 5 -7.84 -1.67 -16.03
N LYS A 6 -6.82 -1.10 -15.37
CA LYS A 6 -6.03 0.05 -15.85
C LYS A 6 -4.64 -0.38 -16.35
N GLY A 7 -4.48 -1.64 -16.76
CA GLY A 7 -3.22 -2.18 -17.27
C GLY A 7 -2.19 -2.54 -16.20
N GLY A 8 -2.61 -2.71 -14.95
CA GLY A 8 -1.76 -3.17 -13.86
C GLY A 8 -1.29 -4.61 -14.05
N ARG A 9 0.02 -4.86 -13.89
CA ARG A 9 0.65 -6.19 -14.14
C ARG A 9 1.22 -6.85 -12.88
N VAL A 10 1.02 -6.22 -11.72
CA VAL A 10 1.46 -6.73 -10.42
C VAL A 10 0.24 -7.11 -9.58
N LYS A 11 0.46 -7.66 -8.37
CA LYS A 11 -0.60 -8.09 -7.45
C LYS A 11 -1.74 -7.05 -7.41
N PRO A 12 -2.99 -7.43 -7.73
CA PRO A 12 -4.12 -6.51 -7.65
C PRO A 12 -4.32 -6.03 -6.20
N LEU A 13 -4.47 -4.72 -6.02
CA LEU A 13 -4.78 -4.09 -4.72
C LEU A 13 -5.90 -3.05 -4.91
N ASN A 14 -6.85 -3.35 -5.80
CA ASN A 14 -7.94 -2.45 -6.19
C ASN A 14 -9.29 -2.81 -5.54
N THR A 15 -9.31 -3.79 -4.65
CA THR A 15 -10.50 -4.14 -3.87
C THR A 15 -10.19 -4.07 -2.39
N TYR A 16 -11.22 -3.89 -1.57
CA TYR A 16 -11.08 -3.88 -0.13
C TYR A 16 -10.41 -5.17 0.39
N ASP A 17 -10.90 -6.34 -0.01
CA ASP A 17 -10.37 -7.63 0.45
C ASP A 17 -8.90 -7.83 0.10
N THR A 18 -8.49 -7.42 -1.11
CA THR A 18 -7.09 -7.55 -1.54
C THR A 18 -6.18 -6.62 -0.77
N VAL A 19 -6.60 -5.39 -0.48
CA VAL A 19 -5.84 -4.46 0.36
C VAL A 19 -5.76 -4.95 1.81
N ARG A 20 -6.90 -5.35 2.39
CA ARG A 20 -6.98 -5.90 3.75
C ARG A 20 -6.06 -7.11 3.94
N ALA A 21 -6.10 -8.06 3.01
CA ALA A 21 -5.28 -9.27 3.08
C ALA A 21 -3.77 -9.02 2.90
N ASN A 22 -3.36 -7.83 2.43
CA ASN A 22 -1.96 -7.50 2.14
C ASN A 22 -1.46 -6.26 2.90
N ILE A 23 -2.21 -5.78 3.90
CA ILE A 23 -1.92 -4.51 4.57
C ILE A 23 -0.53 -4.45 5.19
N ASP A 24 -0.02 -5.56 5.73
CA ASP A 24 1.33 -5.62 6.31
C ASP A 24 2.44 -5.39 5.28
N ASP A 25 2.34 -6.05 4.12
CA ASP A 25 3.31 -5.83 3.04
C ASP A 25 3.18 -4.42 2.45
N ILE A 26 1.96 -3.90 2.34
CA ILE A 26 1.72 -2.53 1.88
C ILE A 26 2.42 -1.54 2.82
N ILE A 27 2.13 -1.59 4.14
CA ILE A 27 2.73 -0.71 5.15
C ILE A 27 4.25 -0.83 5.12
N ARG A 28 4.78 -2.05 5.08
CA ARG A 28 6.23 -2.28 5.01
C ARG A 28 6.85 -1.57 3.82
N ARG A 29 6.28 -1.74 2.63
CA ARG A 29 6.86 -1.24 1.37
C ARG A 29 6.73 0.27 1.19
N ILE A 30 5.63 0.87 1.65
CA ILE A 30 5.46 2.34 1.62
C ILE A 30 6.28 3.05 2.71
N SER A 31 6.70 2.33 3.74
CA SER A 31 7.55 2.88 4.81
C SER A 31 9.04 2.91 4.43
N LEU A 32 9.46 2.14 3.42
CA LEU A 32 10.83 2.14 2.90
C LEU A 32 11.21 3.52 2.33
N ASN A 33 12.51 3.76 2.22
CA ASN A 33 13.08 4.93 1.59
C ASN A 33 13.32 4.68 0.09
N PRO A 34 13.29 5.75 -0.73
CA PRO A 34 13.65 5.65 -2.14
C PRO A 34 15.03 5.00 -2.32
N GLY A 35 15.12 4.02 -3.22
CA GLY A 35 16.34 3.25 -3.48
C GLY A 35 16.41 1.91 -2.73
N GLU A 36 15.60 1.70 -1.70
CA GLU A 36 15.54 0.41 -1.02
C GLU A 36 14.81 -0.66 -1.84
N LYS A 37 15.31 -1.90 -1.79
CA LYS A 37 14.72 -3.02 -2.52
C LYS A 37 13.29 -3.25 -2.06
N GLY A 38 12.33 -3.11 -2.98
CA GLY A 38 10.92 -3.31 -2.72
C GLY A 38 10.16 -2.05 -2.30
N PHE A 39 10.83 -0.88 -2.24
CA PHE A 39 10.20 0.42 -2.03
C PHE A 39 8.99 0.63 -2.95
N MET A 40 7.93 1.17 -2.37
CA MET A 40 6.76 1.65 -3.07
C MET A 40 6.41 3.08 -2.62
N PRO A 41 5.92 3.94 -3.51
CA PRO A 41 5.55 3.63 -4.90
C PRO A 41 6.78 3.59 -5.84
N PHE A 42 6.84 2.57 -6.71
CA PHE A 42 8.01 2.31 -7.56
C PHE A 42 8.26 3.46 -8.53
N LYS A 43 9.46 4.05 -8.50
CA LYS A 43 9.87 5.21 -9.32
C LYS A 43 9.00 6.46 -9.14
N HIS A 44 8.38 6.61 -7.97
CA HIS A 44 7.67 7.82 -7.58
C HIS A 44 8.16 8.29 -6.22
N ASP A 45 7.77 9.51 -5.85
CA ASP A 45 8.09 10.07 -4.54
C ASP A 45 7.49 9.26 -3.40
N LYS A 46 8.17 9.29 -2.26
CA LYS A 46 7.68 8.67 -1.02
C LYS A 46 6.39 9.35 -0.60
N LEU A 47 5.44 8.54 -0.11
CA LEU A 47 4.23 9.06 0.50
C LEU A 47 4.59 9.88 1.75
N SER A 48 3.78 10.88 2.08
CA SER A 48 3.94 11.62 3.34
C SER A 48 3.74 10.69 4.53
N ASP A 49 4.40 11.00 5.65
CA ASP A 49 4.23 10.25 6.90
C ASP A 49 2.77 10.25 7.37
N SER A 50 2.06 11.36 7.15
CA SER A 50 0.61 11.45 7.43
C SER A 50 -0.21 10.46 6.62
N THR A 51 0.13 10.24 5.34
CA THR A 51 -0.55 9.25 4.50
C THR A 51 -0.27 7.84 4.99
N ILE A 52 1.00 7.53 5.29
CA ILE A 52 1.40 6.21 5.81
C ILE A 52 0.73 5.93 7.16
N ALA A 53 0.57 6.95 8.02
CA ALA A 53 -0.10 6.84 9.30
C ALA A 53 -1.57 6.42 9.17
N VAL A 54 -2.28 6.85 8.12
CA VAL A 54 -3.66 6.40 7.86
C VAL A 54 -3.74 4.89 7.66
N PHE A 55 -2.79 4.29 6.91
CA PHE A 55 -2.75 2.83 6.72
C PHE A 55 -2.44 2.10 8.02
N LYS A 56 -1.52 2.63 8.84
CA LYS A 56 -1.19 2.06 10.15
C LYS A 56 -2.38 2.13 11.11
N GLN A 57 -3.06 3.27 11.18
CA GLN A 57 -4.25 3.45 12.02
C GLN A 57 -5.37 2.52 11.57
N TRP A 58 -5.64 2.42 10.27
CA TRP A 58 -6.67 1.52 9.76
C TRP A 58 -6.39 0.05 10.10
N LYS A 59 -5.11 -0.36 10.15
CA LYS A 59 -4.71 -1.68 10.67
C LYS A 59 -5.00 -1.83 12.16
N GLU A 60 -4.66 -0.83 12.97
CA GLU A 60 -4.92 -0.83 14.42
C GLU A 60 -6.43 -0.85 14.73
N ASP A 61 -7.23 -0.17 13.91
CA ASP A 61 -8.70 -0.12 14.02
C ASP A 61 -9.40 -1.43 13.62
N GLY A 62 -8.61 -2.44 13.21
CA GLY A 62 -9.07 -3.79 12.90
C GLY A 62 -9.47 -4.00 11.44
N LEU A 63 -9.00 -3.17 10.51
CA LEU A 63 -9.25 -3.29 9.07
C LEU A 63 -10.75 -3.46 8.80
N ARG A 64 -11.53 -2.44 9.14
CA ARG A 64 -12.98 -2.39 8.90
C ARG A 64 -13.29 -1.54 7.67
N GLU A 65 -14.31 -1.92 6.92
CA GLU A 65 -14.93 -1.02 5.94
C GLU A 65 -15.68 0.06 6.70
N LYS A 66 -15.71 1.27 6.13
CA LYS A 66 -16.60 2.32 6.61
C LYS A 66 -18.05 1.98 6.32
#